data_AF-A0A1L8TVX1-F1
#
_entry.id   AF-A0A1L8TVX1-F1
#
_cell.length_a   1.000
_cell.length_b   1.000
_cell.length_c   1.000
_cell.angle_alpha   90.00
_cell.angle_beta   90.00
_cell.angle_gamma   90.00
#
_symmetry.space_group_name_H-M   'P 1'
#
loop_
_entity.id
_entity.type
_entity.pdbx_description
1 polymer ?
#
loop_
_entity_poly.entity_id
_entity_poly.type
_entity_poly.pdbx_seq_one_letter_code
_entity_poly.pdbx_strand_id
1 'polypeptide(L)'
;MKYYDITFHELSGKNVIKRSVPSDKANFDAWQDACVAIDQEFLQILVNGNAVSLNRRYIVRIDCQEVEDPTEKAITTKDELAGVINTLSNMGF
;
A
#
# COMPACT_ATOMS: atom_id res chain seq x y z
N MET A 1 -5.11 14.33 4.15
CA MET A 1 -5.25 12.93 3.72
C MET A 1 -3.90 12.26 3.79
N LYS A 2 -3.81 11.11 4.45
CA LYS A 2 -2.58 10.32 4.57
C LYS A 2 -2.67 9.10 3.64
N TYR A 3 -1.53 8.50 3.33
CA TYR A 3 -1.50 7.25 2.58
C TYR A 3 -0.95 6.15 3.46
N TYR A 4 -1.50 4.95 3.30
CA TYR A 4 -1.09 3.79 4.07
C TYR A 4 -0.84 2.58 3.17
N ASP A 5 0.23 1.85 3.48
CA ASP A 5 0.39 0.48 3.02
C ASP A 5 -0.22 -0.44 4.08
N ILE A 6 -1.25 -1.18 3.67
CA ILE A 6 -2.03 -2.07 4.54
C ILE A 6 -1.65 -3.52 4.22
N THR A 7 -1.24 -4.28 5.23
CA THR A 7 -0.94 -5.71 5.10
C THR A 7 -1.88 -6.55 5.97
N PHE A 8 -2.61 -7.46 5.34
CA PHE A 8 -3.43 -8.47 5.99
C PHE A 8 -2.64 -9.78 6.05
N HIS A 9 -2.39 -10.27 7.27
CA HIS A 9 -1.71 -11.54 7.50
C HIS A 9 -2.73 -12.63 7.81
N GLU A 10 -2.75 -13.70 7.02
CA GLU A 10 -3.58 -14.87 7.30
C GLU A 10 -2.82 -15.94 8.08
N LEU A 11 -3.57 -16.76 8.84
CA LEU A 11 -3.06 -17.93 9.57
C LEU A 11 -2.32 -18.93 8.66
N SER A 12 -2.70 -18.99 7.38
CA SER A 12 -2.08 -19.85 6.36
C SER A 12 -0.64 -19.43 6.00
N GLY A 13 -0.19 -18.25 6.46
CA GLY A 13 1.06 -17.62 6.04
C GLY A 13 0.92 -16.78 4.76
N LYS A 14 -0.27 -16.75 4.15
CA LYS A 14 -0.57 -15.87 3.02
C LYS A 14 -0.73 -14.43 3.52
N ASN A 15 -0.09 -13.50 2.81
CA ASN A 15 -0.22 -12.07 3.07
C ASN A 15 -0.85 -11.36 1.87
N VAL A 16 -1.76 -10.44 2.13
CA VAL A 16 -2.34 -9.56 1.12
C VAL A 16 -1.97 -8.13 1.45
N ILE A 17 -1.30 -7.47 0.50
CA ILE A 17 -0.79 -6.12 0.67
C ILE A 17 -1.56 -5.20 -0.28
N LYS A 18 -2.17 -4.16 0.27
CA LYS A 18 -2.79 -3.06 -0.48
C LYS A 18 -1.97 -1.80 -0.22
N ARG A 19 -1.33 -1.29 -1.27
CA ARG A 19 -0.42 -0.13 -1.17
C ARG A 19 -1.12 1.18 -1.45
N SER A 20 -0.59 2.24 -0.86
CA SER A 20 -0.97 3.64 -1.09
C SER A 20 -2.47 3.88 -0.95
N VAL A 21 -3.07 3.33 0.10
CA VAL A 21 -4.49 3.53 0.43
C VAL A 21 -4.68 4.93 0.99
N PRO A 22 -5.42 5.84 0.31
CA PRO A 22 -5.74 7.13 0.87
C PRO A 22 -6.76 6.98 2.01
N SER A 23 -6.48 7.58 3.15
CA SER A 23 -7.40 7.55 4.29
C SER A 23 -7.28 8.82 5.15
N ASP A 24 -8.42 9.28 5.65
CA ASP A 24 -8.52 10.33 6.67
C ASP A 24 -8.72 9.74 8.08
N LYS A 25 -8.75 8.40 8.21
CA LYS A 25 -8.90 7.71 9.50
C LYS A 25 -7.58 7.69 10.27
N ALA A 26 -7.71 7.47 11.58
CA ALA A 26 -6.56 7.18 12.43
C ALA A 26 -5.87 5.89 11.96
N ASN A 27 -4.57 5.78 12.21
CA ASN A 27 -3.70 4.75 11.64
C ASN A 27 -4.27 3.32 11.80
N PHE A 28 -4.85 2.99 12.96
CA PHE A 28 -5.43 1.66 13.24
C PHE A 28 -6.73 1.35 12.48
N ASP A 29 -7.41 2.34 11.91
CA ASP A 29 -8.68 2.17 11.19
C ASP A 29 -8.53 2.31 9.67
N ALA A 30 -7.37 2.74 9.18
CA ALA A 30 -7.10 2.96 7.76
C ALA A 30 -7.27 1.68 6.89
N TRP A 31 -7.12 0.49 7.49
CA TRP A 31 -7.34 -0.77 6.79
C TRP A 31 -8.76 -0.92 6.24
N GLN A 32 -9.74 -0.25 6.85
CA GLN A 32 -11.12 -0.30 6.38
C GLN A 32 -11.27 0.30 4.99
N ASP A 33 -10.49 1.35 4.69
CA ASP A 33 -10.52 2.03 3.39
C ASP A 33 -9.76 1.23 2.31
N ALA A 34 -9.00 0.21 2.70
CA ALA A 34 -8.42 -0.77 1.78
C ALA A 34 -9.46 -1.77 1.26
N CYS A 35 -10.58 -1.94 1.98
CA CYS A 35 -11.64 -2.87 1.65
C CYS A 35 -12.68 -2.21 0.74
N VAL A 36 -13.11 -2.93 -0.29
CA VAL A 36 -14.25 -2.56 -1.14
C VAL A 36 -15.56 -2.86 -0.42
N ALA A 37 -15.59 -3.93 0.37
CA ALA A 37 -16.71 -4.28 1.25
C ALA A 37 -16.20 -4.98 2.50
N ILE A 38 -16.92 -4.77 3.61
CA ILE A 38 -16.60 -5.35 4.92
C ILE A 38 -17.87 -6.06 5.39
N ASP A 39 -17.83 -7.39 5.34
CA ASP A 39 -18.90 -8.26 5.82
C ASP A 39 -18.53 -8.85 7.19
N GLN A 40 -19.49 -9.53 7.81
CA GLN A 40 -19.25 -10.20 9.09
C GLN A 40 -18.19 -11.31 9.00
N GLU A 41 -18.16 -12.02 7.87
CA GLU A 41 -17.26 -13.16 7.67
C GLU A 41 -16.07 -12.85 6.76
N PHE A 42 -16.22 -11.93 5.82
CA PHE A 42 -15.22 -11.67 4.78
C PHE A 42 -14.84 -10.20 4.66
N LEU A 43 -13.58 -9.94 4.32
CA LEU A 43 -13.11 -8.67 3.79
C LEU A 43 -12.93 -8.81 2.28
N GLN A 44 -13.56 -7.93 1.51
CA GLN A 44 -13.40 -7.90 0.06
C GLN A 44 -12.41 -6.80 -0.29
N ILE A 45 -11.30 -7.17 -0.93
CA ILE A 45 -10.21 -6.26 -1.28
C ILE A 45 -9.95 -6.38 -2.78
N LEU A 46 -9.74 -5.24 -3.45
CA LEU A 46 -9.31 -5.22 -4.85
C LEU A 46 -7.81 -4.97 -4.91
N VAL A 47 -7.02 -5.95 -5.35
CA VAL A 47 -5.57 -5.82 -5.51
C VAL A 47 -5.20 -5.98 -6.98
N ASN A 48 -4.60 -4.95 -7.58
CA ASN A 48 -4.19 -4.95 -8.99
C ASN A 48 -5.32 -5.38 -9.95
N GLY A 49 -6.56 -4.95 -9.69
CA GLY A 49 -7.74 -5.31 -10.49
C GLY A 49 -8.35 -6.69 -10.19
N ASN A 50 -7.74 -7.49 -9.31
CA ASN A 50 -8.27 -8.79 -8.90
C ASN A 50 -8.99 -8.69 -7.55
N ALA A 51 -10.20 -9.24 -7.49
CA ALA A 51 -10.95 -9.34 -6.24
C ALA A 51 -10.36 -10.46 -5.38
N VAL A 52 -10.03 -10.12 -4.13
CA VAL A 52 -9.50 -11.04 -3.13
C VAL A 52 -10.45 -11.01 -1.93
N SER A 53 -10.98 -12.17 -1.57
CA SER A 53 -11.80 -12.34 -0.38
C SER A 53 -10.97 -12.95 0.74
N LEU A 54 -10.90 -12.28 1.89
CA LEU A 54 -10.21 -12.77 3.07
C LEU A 54 -11.23 -13.14 4.14
N ASN A 55 -11.17 -14.37 4.65
CA ASN A 55 -12.02 -14.75 5.78
C ASN A 55 -11.49 -14.11 7.06
N ARG A 56 -12.31 -13.29 7.72
CA ARG A 56 -11.96 -12.53 8.92
C ARG A 56 -11.48 -13.41 10.07
N ARG A 57 -11.97 -14.65 10.16
CA ARG A 57 -11.55 -15.62 11.20
C ARG A 57 -10.10 -16.08 11.03
N TYR A 58 -9.55 -15.95 9.83
CA TYR A 58 -8.18 -16.37 9.53
C TYR A 58 -7.18 -15.20 9.50
N ILE A 59 -7.64 -13.95 9.63
CA ILE A 59 -6.75 -12.80 9.72
C ILE A 59 -6.18 -12.73 11.13
N VAL A 60 -4.87 -12.91 11.26
CA VAL A 60 -4.17 -12.92 12.55
C VAL A 60 -3.58 -11.56 12.92
N ARG A 61 -3.28 -10.72 11.92
CA ARG A 61 -2.76 -9.38 12.12
C ARG A 61 -3.07 -8.49 10.91
N ILE A 62 -3.30 -7.21 11.18
CA ILE A 62 -3.39 -6.17 10.15
C ILE A 62 -2.37 -5.10 10.52
N ASP A 63 -1.42 -4.85 9.62
CA ASP A 63 -0.43 -3.79 9.79
C ASP A 63 -0.82 -2.59 8.91
N CYS A 64 -0.85 -1.40 9.51
CA CYS A 64 -1.05 -0.12 8.82
C CYS A 64 0.25 0.68 8.90
N GLN A 65 0.89 0.92 7.76
CA GLN A 65 2.11 1.72 7.69
C GLN A 65 1.82 3.01 6.92
N GLU A 66 1.96 4.15 7.58
CA GLU A 66 1.90 5.45 6.90
C GLU A 66 3.06 5.58 5.91
N VAL A 67 2.74 6.02 4.70
CA VAL A 67 3.70 6.23 3.61
C VAL A 67 3.48 7.61 3.01
N GLU A 68 4.55 8.16 2.44
CA GLU A 68 4.48 9.39 1.65
C GLU A 68 3.55 9.22 0.45
N ASP A 69 3.01 10.34 -0.03
CA ASP A 69 2.12 10.36 -1.19
C ASP A 69 2.82 9.68 -2.38
N PRO A 70 2.17 8.69 -3.03
CA PRO A 70 2.75 8.01 -4.20
C PRO A 70 3.11 8.97 -5.34
N THR A 71 2.44 10.12 -5.44
CA THR A 71 2.73 11.19 -6.39
C THR A 71 4.03 11.91 -6.04
N GLU A 72 4.25 12.22 -4.77
CA GLU A 72 5.50 12.83 -4.29
C GLU A 72 6.67 11.87 -4.50
N LYS A 73 6.52 10.58 -4.15
CA LYS A 73 7.54 9.57 -4.43
C LYS A 73 7.90 9.49 -5.91
N ALA A 74 6.93 9.57 -6.80
CA ALA A 74 7.17 9.54 -8.24
C ALA A 74 7.92 10.78 -8.75
N ILE A 75 7.68 11.95 -8.14
CA ILE A 75 8.41 13.19 -8.45
C ILE A 75 9.85 13.06 -7.97
N THR A 76 10.07 12.70 -6.69
CA THR A 76 11.41 12.53 -6.12
C THR A 76 12.23 11.49 -6.87
N THR A 77 11.64 10.35 -7.24
CA THR A 77 12.34 9.31 -8.02
C THR A 77 12.77 9.82 -9.39
N LYS A 78 11.95 10.65 -10.06
CA LYS A 78 12.32 11.27 -11.34
C LYS A 78 13.45 12.27 -11.18
N ASP A 79 13.43 13.08 -10.13
CA ASP A 79 14.49 14.05 -9.84
C ASP A 79 15.82 13.36 -9.49
N GLU A 80 15.79 12.27 -8.72
CA GLU A 80 16.97 11.44 -8.43
C GLU A 80 17.56 10.82 -9.71
N LEU A 81 16.70 10.23 -10.56
CA LEU A 81 17.13 9.67 -11.84
C LEU A 81 17.73 10.76 -12.76
N ALA A 82 17.13 11.94 -12.82
CA ALA A 82 17.67 13.07 -13.58
C ALA A 82 19.04 13.52 -13.03
N GLY A 83 19.20 13.54 -11.69
CA GLY A 83 20.47 13.84 -11.04
C GLY A 83 21.56 12.82 -11.38
N VAL A 84 21.24 11.52 -11.38
CA VAL A 84 22.18 10.45 -11.77
C VAL A 84 22.55 10.58 -13.25
N ILE A 85 21.59 10.84 -14.14
CA ILE A 85 21.85 11.04 -15.58
C ILE A 85 22.77 12.25 -15.81
N ASN A 86 22.53 13.37 -15.13
CA ASN A 86 23.39 14.55 -15.20
C ASN A 86 24.80 14.26 -14.67
N THR A 87 24.92 13.50 -13.58
CA THR A 87 26.21 13.11 -13.01
C THR A 87 26.98 12.20 -13.96
N LEU A 88 26.32 11.21 -14.58
CA LEU A 88 26.92 10.33 -15.58
C LEU A 88 27.31 11.08 -16.87
N SER A 89 26.49 12.04 -17.31
CA SER A 89 26.78 12.88 -18.48
C SER A 89 28.00 13.79 -18.23
N ASN A 90 28.17 14.27 -17.00
CA ASN A 90 29.34 15.06 -16.59
C ASN A 90 30.59 14.22 -16.31
N MET A 91 30.47 12.89 -16.19
CA MET A 91 31.61 11.98 -15.98
C MET A 91 32.22 11.44 -17.27
N GLY A 92 31.72 11.83 -18.45
CA GLY A 92 32.38 11.66 -19.74
C GLY A 92 32.61 10.21 -20.18
N PHE A 93 31.81 9.75 -21.15
CA PHE A 93 32.30 8.79 -22.14
C PHE A 93 33.02 9.55 -23.26
#